data_AF-A0A3C0RCP0-F1
#
_entry.id   AF-A0A3C0RCP0-F1
#
_cell.length_a   1.000
_cell.length_b   1.000
_cell.length_c   1.000
_cell.angle_alpha   90.00
_cell.angle_beta   90.00
_cell.angle_gamma   90.00
#
_symmetry.space_group_name_H-M   'P 1'
#
loop_
_entity.id
_entity.type
_entity.pdbx_description
1 polymer ?
#
loop_
_entity_poly.entity_id
_entity_poly.type
_entity_poly.pdbx_seq_one_letter_code
_entity_poly.pdbx_strand_id
1 'polypeptide(L)'
;MKAVRQLATAIEMLLGALGLYLGFMLISDPTGRRLDLSTRWLQHTLFADYLIPGWVLALGIGLINLLAAMFTLYKKHGYRSMMLLAAGLTLLLNLVGFFLLAEQFGIQWVLIF
;
A
#
# COMPACT_ATOMS: atom_id res chain seq x y z
N MET A 1 -4.04 14.57 21.60
CA MET A 1 -5.00 15.41 20.86
C MET A 1 -6.01 14.51 20.16
N LYS A 2 -7.32 14.73 20.34
CA LYS A 2 -8.36 13.85 19.76
C LYS A 2 -8.42 13.92 18.23
N ALA A 3 -8.23 15.12 17.66
CA ALA A 3 -8.25 15.38 16.22
C ALA A 3 -7.16 14.59 15.45
N VAL A 4 -5.91 14.62 15.94
CA VAL A 4 -4.78 13.90 15.32
C VAL A 4 -5.06 12.40 15.21
N ARG A 5 -5.66 11.80 16.25
CA ARG A 5 -6.04 10.39 16.23
C ARG A 5 -7.11 10.09 15.18
N GLN A 6 -8.14 10.93 15.10
CA GLN A 6 -9.23 10.75 14.13
C GLN A 6 -8.71 10.86 12.69
N LEU A 7 -7.84 11.84 12.42
CA LEU A 7 -7.20 11.99 11.11
C LEU A 7 -6.33 10.78 10.76
N ALA A 8 -5.46 10.34 11.67
CA ALA A 8 -4.61 9.18 11.42
C ALA A 8 -5.44 7.90 11.18
N THR A 9 -6.52 7.69 11.93
CA THR A 9 -7.42 6.54 11.73
C THR A 9 -8.13 6.63 10.37
N ALA A 10 -8.56 7.83 9.95
CA ALA A 10 -9.19 8.02 8.65
C ALA A 10 -8.22 7.74 7.49
N ILE A 11 -6.96 8.17 7.62
CA ILE A 11 -5.90 7.90 6.65
C ILE A 11 -5.62 6.40 6.56
N GLU A 12 -5.47 5.70 7.69
CA GLU A 12 -5.27 4.25 7.73
C GLU A 12 -6.47 3.49 7.11
N MET A 13 -7.70 3.91 7.38
CA MET A 13 -8.87 3.30 6.74
C MET A 13 -8.86 3.49 5.22
N LEU A 14 -8.52 4.70 4.75
CA LEU A 14 -8.44 4.99 3.32
C LEU A 14 -7.34 4.15 2.65
N LEU A 15 -6.14 4.12 3.23
CA LEU A 15 -5.01 3.31 2.74
C LEU A 15 -5.36 1.83 2.75
N GLY A 16 -6.04 1.35 3.79
CA GLY A 16 -6.48 -0.03 3.90
C GLY A 16 -7.47 -0.41 2.81
N ALA A 17 -8.50 0.42 2.60
CA ALA A 17 -9.51 0.20 1.59
C ALA A 17 -8.93 0.24 0.16
N LEU A 18 -8.10 1.25 -0.14
CA LEU A 18 -7.44 1.37 -1.44
C LEU A 18 -6.45 0.22 -1.68
N GLY A 19 -5.66 -0.16 -0.68
CA GLY A 19 -4.72 -1.28 -0.78
C GLY A 19 -5.41 -2.61 -1.05
N LEU A 20 -6.54 -2.86 -0.40
CA LEU A 20 -7.37 -4.05 -0.67
C LEU A 20 -8.00 -4.00 -2.07
N TYR A 21 -8.55 -2.87 -2.47
CA TYR A 21 -9.20 -2.73 -3.77
C TYR A 21 -8.21 -2.87 -4.94
N LEU A 22 -7.11 -2.12 -4.91
CA LEU A 22 -6.07 -2.16 -5.94
C LEU A 22 -5.34 -3.49 -5.93
N GLY A 23 -5.03 -4.03 -4.75
CA GLY A 23 -4.43 -5.34 -4.60
C GLY A 23 -5.32 -6.45 -5.17
N PHE A 24 -6.62 -6.42 -4.87
CA PHE A 24 -7.58 -7.36 -5.45
C PHE A 24 -7.69 -7.24 -6.98
N MET A 25 -7.69 -6.02 -7.52
CA MET A 25 -7.68 -5.83 -8.97
C MET A 25 -6.45 -6.47 -9.63
N LEU A 26 -5.26 -6.28 -9.06
CA LEU A 26 -4.02 -6.89 -9.55
C LEU A 26 -3.98 -8.40 -9.38
N ILE A 27 -4.53 -8.95 -8.29
CA ILE A 27 -4.63 -10.41 -8.10
C ILE A 27 -5.62 -11.01 -9.11
N SER A 28 -6.74 -10.33 -9.36
CA SER A 28 -7.80 -10.81 -10.26
C SER A 28 -7.42 -10.70 -11.74
N ASP A 29 -6.57 -9.75 -12.09
CA ASP A 29 -6.00 -9.58 -13.42
C ASP A 29 -4.48 -9.30 -13.30
N PRO A 30 -3.66 -10.36 -13.23
CA PRO A 30 -2.20 -10.26 -13.09
C PRO A 30 -1.51 -9.54 -14.24
N THR A 31 -2.20 -9.34 -15.36
CA THR A 31 -1.66 -8.60 -16.51
C THR A 31 -1.68 -7.09 -16.30
N GLY A 32 -2.40 -6.59 -15.29
CA GLY A 32 -2.52 -5.16 -14.99
C GLY A 32 -3.47 -4.40 -15.91
N ARG A 33 -4.07 -5.06 -16.93
CA ARG A 33 -4.93 -4.41 -17.93
C ARG A 33 -6.13 -3.69 -17.33
N ARG A 34 -6.73 -4.24 -16.26
CA ARG A 34 -7.84 -3.58 -15.54
C ARG A 34 -7.48 -2.23 -14.92
N LEU A 35 -6.21 -1.97 -14.67
CA LEU A 35 -5.69 -0.72 -14.12
C LEU A 35 -4.93 0.11 -15.17
N ASP A 36 -5.08 -0.22 -16.46
CA ASP A 36 -4.29 0.34 -17.57
C ASP A 36 -2.77 0.22 -17.35
N LEU A 37 -2.34 -0.77 -16.55
CA LEU A 37 -0.94 -1.10 -16.33
C LEU A 37 -0.47 -2.07 -17.40
N SER A 38 0.76 -1.87 -17.88
CA SER A 38 1.39 -2.72 -18.89
C SER A 38 2.45 -3.59 -18.25
N THR A 39 2.44 -4.89 -18.54
CA THR A 39 3.49 -5.82 -18.05
C THR A 39 4.90 -5.46 -18.54
N ARG A 40 5.05 -4.54 -19.51
CA ARG A 40 6.35 -3.98 -19.89
C ARG A 40 7.06 -3.26 -18.74
N TRP A 41 6.31 -2.75 -17.77
CA TRP A 41 6.84 -2.11 -16.56
C TRP A 41 7.46 -3.12 -15.59
N LEU A 42 7.29 -4.42 -15.85
CA LEU A 42 7.88 -5.50 -15.05
C LEU A 42 9.10 -6.14 -15.74
N GLN A 43 9.38 -5.83 -17.01
CA GLN A 43 10.41 -6.50 -17.82
C GLN A 43 11.84 -6.41 -17.24
N HIS A 44 12.11 -5.40 -16.42
CA HIS A 44 13.39 -5.23 -15.73
C HIS A 44 13.29 -5.44 -14.21
N THR A 45 12.16 -5.97 -13.74
CA THR A 45 11.95 -6.29 -12.33
C THR A 45 12.12 -7.79 -12.10
N LEU A 46 12.21 -8.20 -10.83
CA LEU A 46 12.23 -9.61 -10.44
C LEU A 46 10.88 -10.33 -10.63
N PHE A 47 9.84 -9.62 -11.08
CA PHE A 47 8.47 -10.12 -11.16
C PHE A 47 8.06 -10.34 -12.62
N ALA A 48 7.44 -11.48 -12.91
CA ALA A 48 6.90 -11.79 -14.24
C ALA A 48 5.53 -11.14 -14.50
N ASP A 49 4.75 -10.91 -13.44
CA ASP A 49 3.38 -10.42 -13.45
C ASP A 49 3.04 -9.63 -12.17
N TYR A 50 1.88 -8.96 -12.15
CA TYR A 50 1.46 -8.13 -11.01
C TYR A 50 0.83 -8.91 -9.86
N LEU A 51 0.83 -10.24 -9.91
CA LEU A 51 0.19 -11.08 -8.89
C LEU A 51 0.88 -10.93 -7.53
N ILE A 52 2.21 -11.00 -7.50
CA ILE A 52 3.00 -10.82 -6.27
C ILE A 52 2.86 -9.39 -5.73
N PRO A 53 3.07 -8.32 -6.53
CA PRO A 53 2.77 -6.95 -6.11
C PRO A 53 1.34 -6.77 -5.57
N GLY A 54 0.35 -7.42 -6.19
CA GLY A 54 -1.05 -7.37 -5.78
C GLY A 54 -1.29 -7.93 -4.38
N TRP A 55 -0.68 -9.07 -4.03
CA TRP A 55 -0.75 -9.62 -2.67
C TRP A 55 -0.04 -8.74 -1.64
N VAL A 56 1.10 -8.16 -1.99
CA VAL A 56 1.82 -7.22 -1.12
C VAL A 56 0.99 -5.97 -0.86
N LEU A 57 0.31 -5.43 -1.87
CA LEU A 57 -0.63 -4.32 -1.74
C LEU A 57 -1.84 -4.70 -0.87
N ALA A 58 -2.49 -5.82 -1.16
CA ALA A 58 -3.70 -6.25 -0.45
C ALA A 58 -3.42 -6.58 1.02
N LEU A 59 -2.37 -7.34 1.31
CA LEU A 59 -2.08 -7.79 2.67
C LEU A 59 -1.18 -6.80 3.43
N GLY A 60 -0.10 -6.36 2.80
CA GLY A 60 0.91 -5.51 3.42
C GLY A 60 0.42 -4.09 3.68
N ILE A 61 -0.32 -3.50 2.73
CA ILE A 61 -0.87 -2.14 2.88
C ILE A 61 -2.35 -2.20 3.26
N GLY A 62 -3.14 -2.99 2.54
CA GLY A 62 -4.59 -3.08 2.72
C GLY A 62 -4.97 -3.58 4.11
N LEU A 63 -4.69 -4.86 4.38
CA LEU A 63 -5.12 -5.53 5.60
C LEU A 63 -4.47 -4.93 6.85
N ILE A 64 -3.19 -4.60 6.82
CA ILE A 64 -2.46 -4.09 7.99
C ILE A 64 -2.96 -2.70 8.41
N ASN A 65 -3.19 -1.77 7.47
CA ASN A 65 -3.75 -0.47 7.82
C ASN A 65 -5.21 -0.57 8.29
N LEU A 66 -6.00 -1.47 7.70
CA LEU A 66 -7.38 -1.69 8.13
C LEU A 66 -7.43 -2.25 9.57
N LEU A 67 -6.54 -3.20 9.89
CA LEU A 67 -6.40 -3.73 11.24
C LEU A 67 -5.92 -2.65 12.22
N ALA A 68 -4.94 -1.83 11.85
CA ALA A 68 -4.47 -0.73 12.70
C ALA A 68 -5.57 0.29 13.01
N ALA A 69 -6.35 0.68 12.01
CA ALA A 69 -7.51 1.55 12.18
C ALA A 69 -8.55 0.91 13.11
N MET A 70 -8.87 -0.37 12.90
CA MET A 70 -9.81 -1.13 13.72
C MET A 70 -9.34 -1.19 15.18
N PHE A 71 -8.08 -1.56 15.43
CA PHE A 71 -7.51 -1.59 16.78
C PHE A 71 -7.54 -0.22 17.47
N THR A 72 -7.33 0.86 16.72
CA THR A 72 -7.41 2.24 17.22
C THR A 72 -8.84 2.62 17.65
N LEU A 73 -9.86 2.06 16.98
CA LEU A 73 -11.27 2.24 17.36
C LEU A 73 -11.66 1.40 18.58
N TYR A 74 -11.19 0.16 18.68
CA TYR A 74 -11.62 -0.78 19.73
C TYR A 74 -10.79 -0.76 21.03
N LYS A 75 -9.49 -0.42 21.00
CA LYS A 75 -8.62 -0.42 22.20
C LYS A 75 -8.11 0.97 22.58
N LYS A 76 -8.35 1.38 23.84
CA LYS A 76 -7.86 2.65 24.41
C LYS A 76 -6.37 2.64 24.80
N HIS A 77 -5.78 1.48 25.09
CA HIS A 77 -4.36 1.35 25.49
C HIS A 77 -3.59 0.52 24.45
N GLY A 78 -2.53 1.10 23.86
CA GLY A 78 -1.65 0.44 22.88
C GLY A 78 -1.80 0.88 21.41
N TYR A 79 -2.78 1.72 21.07
CA TYR A 79 -3.05 2.12 19.68
C TYR A 79 -1.87 2.82 18.98
N ARG A 80 -1.08 3.62 19.71
CA ARG A 80 0.06 4.36 19.13
C ARG A 80 1.11 3.46 18.47
N SER A 81 1.42 2.33 19.09
CA SER A 81 2.45 1.42 18.56
C SER A 81 1.97 0.71 17.30
N MET A 82 0.68 0.34 17.24
CA MET A 82 0.10 -0.32 16.07
C MET A 82 0.01 0.63 14.87
N MET A 83 -0.41 1.88 15.09
CA MET A 83 -0.45 2.91 14.05
C MET A 83 0.95 3.21 13.49
N LEU A 84 1.95 3.33 14.37
CA LEU A 84 3.35 3.54 13.96
C LEU A 84 3.91 2.38 13.13
N LEU A 85 3.59 1.14 13.51
CA LEU A 85 4.01 -0.04 12.76
C LEU A 85 3.33 -0.11 11.39
N ALA A 86 2.02 0.16 11.31
CA ALA A 86 1.30 0.17 10.05
C ALA A 86 1.78 1.27 9.10
N ALA A 87 1.97 2.49 9.62
CA ALA A 87 2.54 3.59 8.85
C ALA A 87 3.98 3.28 8.39
N GLY A 88 4.83 2.79 9.30
CA GLY A 88 6.21 2.42 8.99
C GLY A 88 6.30 1.32 7.93
N LEU A 89 5.48 0.27 8.05
CA LEU A 89 5.46 -0.81 7.08
C LEU A 89 4.94 -0.34 5.71
N THR A 90 3.89 0.48 5.70
CA THR A 90 3.36 1.07 4.46
C THR A 90 4.41 1.92 3.74
N LEU A 91 5.17 2.72 4.49
CA LEU A 91 6.28 3.52 3.95
C LEU A 91 7.40 2.64 3.41
N LEU A 92 7.80 1.58 4.14
CA LEU A 92 8.82 0.65 3.69
C LEU A 92 8.41 -0.06 2.39
N LEU A 93 7.18 -0.56 2.31
CA LEU A 93 6.67 -1.21 1.12
C LEU A 93 6.64 -0.26 -0.09
N ASN A 94 6.26 1.00 0.11
CA ASN A 94 6.32 2.02 -0.93
C ASN A 94 7.75 2.34 -1.36
N LEU A 95 8.69 2.45 -0.42
CA LEU A 95 10.10 2.69 -0.73
C LEU A 95 10.70 1.54 -1.53
N VAL A 96 10.41 0.28 -1.15
CA VAL A 96 10.85 -0.89 -1.92
C VAL A 96 10.26 -0.86 -3.33
N GLY A 97 8.97 -0.58 -3.46
CA GLY A 97 8.31 -0.41 -4.77
C GLY A 97 8.97 0.69 -5.60
N PHE A 98 9.30 1.82 -4.97
CA PHE A 98 10.02 2.91 -5.62
C PHE A 98 11.39 2.46 -6.11
N PHE A 99 12.21 1.81 -5.28
CA PHE A 99 13.54 1.34 -5.71
C PHE A 99 13.48 0.32 -6.86
N LEU A 100 12.50 -0.57 -6.86
CA LEU A 100 12.32 -1.55 -7.93
C LEU A 100 11.90 -0.91 -9.26
N LEU A 101 11.20 0.24 -9.22
CA LEU A 101 10.75 0.98 -10.40
C LEU A 101 11.66 2.16 -10.77
N ALA A 102 12.53 2.59 -9.86
CA ALA A 102 13.41 3.75 -10.02
C ALA A 102 14.42 3.56 -11.15
N GLU A 103 14.88 2.33 -11.37
CA GLU A 103 15.75 2.02 -12.52
C GLU A 103 15.04 2.23 -13.87
N GLN A 104 13.71 2.17 -13.92
CA GLN A 104 12.94 2.22 -15.17
C GLN A 104 12.30 3.58 -15.46
N PHE A 105 12.00 4.42 -14.45
CA PHE A 105 11.21 5.66 -14.64
C PHE A 105 11.88 6.99 -14.26
N GLY A 106 13.05 7.01 -13.62
CA GLY A 106 13.69 8.26 -13.22
C GLY A 106 12.79 9.20 -12.38
N ILE A 107 13.14 10.49 -12.31
CA ILE A 107 12.55 11.54 -11.44
C ILE A 107 11.04 11.82 -11.71
N GLN A 108 10.43 11.22 -12.73
CA GLN A 108 9.06 11.53 -13.16
C GLN A 108 7.98 11.16 -12.14
N TRP A 109 8.23 10.20 -11.24
CA TRP A 109 7.27 9.82 -10.19
C TRP A 109 7.27 10.74 -8.96
N VAL A 110 8.30 11.58 -8.77
CA VAL A 110 8.34 12.57 -7.67
C VAL A 110 7.39 13.76 -7.93
N LEU A 111 6.96 13.97 -9.18
CA LEU A 111 6.16 15.13 -9.58
C LEU A 111 4.65 14.86 -9.69
N ILE A 112 4.17 13.63 -9.42
CA ILE A 112 2.76 13.25 -9.59
C ILE A 112 2.04 13.00 -8.24
N PHE A 113 2.75 13.09 -7.11
CA PHE A 113 2.15 13.09 -5.77
C PHE A 113 2.38 14.40 -5.03
#